data_AF-A0A946RL92-F1
#
_entry.id   AF-A0A946RL92-F1
#
_cell.length_a   1.000
_cell.length_b   1.000
_cell.length_c   1.000
_cell.angle_alpha   90.00
_cell.angle_beta   90.00
_cell.angle_gamma   90.00
#
_symmetry.space_group_name_H-M   'P 1'
#
loop_
_entity.id
_entity.type
_entity.pdbx_description
1 polymer ?
#
loop_
_entity_poly.entity_id
_entity_poly.type
_entity_poly.pdbx_seq_one_letter_code
_entity_poly.pdbx_strand_id
1 'polypeptide(L)'
;VLSGKTIALIIGGEDRQQDFSNLCSVINRMDKVSSICIYETGPRLFDQITSFDKHMAIDLEHAVNIAREKVNGSGYILLSPASPSYDAFKDFTDRGSQFIKFALN
;
A
#
# COMPACT_ATOMS: atom_id res chain seq x y z
N VAL A 1 19.57 -3.62 1.48
CA VAL A 1 18.57 -4.71 1.60
C VAL A 1 17.71 -4.39 2.81
N LEU A 2 16.39 -4.26 2.64
CA LEU A 2 15.48 -4.01 3.76
C LEU A 2 15.67 -5.17 4.74
N SER A 3 16.27 -4.87 5.88
CA SER A 3 16.57 -5.86 6.93
C SER A 3 15.27 -6.47 7.42
N GLY A 4 15.30 -7.66 8.03
CA GLY A 4 14.13 -8.51 8.37
C GLY A 4 13.11 -7.92 9.34
N LYS A 5 12.65 -6.69 9.10
CA LYS A 5 11.58 -5.97 9.74
C LYS A 5 10.34 -5.99 8.83
N THR A 6 9.19 -5.70 9.42
CA THR A 6 7.92 -5.59 8.68
C THR A 6 7.95 -4.40 7.73
N ILE A 7 7.41 -4.61 6.52
CA ILE A 7 7.11 -3.57 5.55
C ILE A 7 5.60 -3.48 5.46
N ALA A 8 5.03 -2.36 5.91
CA ALA A 8 3.65 -2.01 5.59
C ALA A 8 3.62 -1.35 4.22
N LEU A 9 3.17 -2.09 3.21
CA LEU A 9 3.16 -1.69 1.81
C LEU A 9 1.79 -1.13 1.44
N ILE A 10 1.74 0.16 1.10
CA ILE A 10 0.53 0.83 0.62
C ILE A 10 0.50 0.74 -0.92
N ILE A 11 -0.53 0.07 -1.44
CA ILE A 11 -0.77 -0.17 -2.87
C ILE A 11 -2.18 0.24 -3.28
N GLY A 12 -2.32 0.78 -4.48
CA GLY A 12 -3.61 1.20 -5.01
C GLY A 12 -3.63 2.61 -5.60
N GLY A 13 -4.74 2.95 -6.24
CA GLY A 13 -4.92 4.13 -7.08
C GLY A 13 -5.86 3.84 -8.25
N GLU A 14 -5.82 4.71 -9.27
CA GLU A 14 -6.69 4.66 -10.46
C GLU A 14 -6.61 3.32 -11.21
N ASP A 15 -7.77 2.75 -11.54
CA ASP A 15 -7.84 1.49 -12.27
C ASP A 15 -7.81 1.68 -13.78
N ARG A 16 -6.76 1.17 -14.42
CA ARG A 16 -6.66 1.10 -15.89
C ARG A 16 -6.57 -0.34 -16.39
N GLN A 17 -7.14 -1.27 -15.62
CA GLN A 17 -7.14 -2.70 -15.88
C GLN A 17 -5.73 -3.28 -16.08
N GLN A 18 -4.77 -2.76 -15.32
CA GLN A 18 -3.41 -3.26 -15.30
C GLN A 18 -3.35 -4.66 -14.70
N ASP A 19 -2.49 -5.51 -15.26
CA ASP A 19 -2.21 -6.84 -14.72
C ASP A 19 -1.27 -6.74 -13.51
N PHE A 20 -1.78 -7.18 -12.34
CA PHE A 20 -1.02 -7.21 -11.08
C PHE A 20 -0.53 -8.61 -10.71
N SER A 21 -0.70 -9.62 -11.57
CA SER A 21 -0.38 -11.02 -11.25
C SER A 21 1.06 -11.20 -10.76
N ASN A 22 2.02 -10.54 -11.41
CA ASN A 22 3.43 -10.59 -11.01
C ASN A 22 3.68 -9.91 -9.65
N LEU A 23 3.07 -8.76 -9.40
CA LEU A 23 3.18 -8.05 -8.12
C LEU A 23 2.60 -8.90 -6.99
N CYS A 24 1.39 -9.42 -7.16
CA CYS A 24 0.72 -10.29 -6.20
C CYS A 24 1.55 -11.56 -5.94
N SER A 25 2.12 -12.19 -6.99
CA SER A 25 3.00 -13.35 -6.83
C SER A 25 4.25 -13.03 -6.00
N VAL A 26 4.81 -11.82 -6.08
CA VAL A 26 5.95 -11.42 -5.25
C VAL A 26 5.50 -11.19 -3.81
N ILE A 27 4.45 -10.41 -3.60
CA ILE A 27 3.89 -10.12 -2.26
C ILE A 27 3.56 -11.42 -1.52
N ASN A 28 2.93 -12.38 -2.19
CA ASN A 28 2.52 -13.66 -1.60
C ASN A 28 3.68 -14.54 -1.12
N ARG A 29 4.92 -14.24 -1.53
CA ARG A 29 6.14 -14.96 -1.09
C ARG A 29 6.91 -14.23 0.01
N MET A 30 6.44 -13.07 0.46
CA MET A 30 7.13 -12.22 1.43
C MET A 30 6.47 -12.30 2.80
N ASP A 31 7.10 -13.00 3.73
CA ASP A 31 6.55 -13.24 5.08
C ASP A 31 6.49 -12.00 5.98
N LYS A 32 7.09 -10.88 5.56
CA LYS A 32 7.20 -9.64 6.35
C LYS A 32 6.56 -8.44 5.65
N VAL A 33 5.64 -8.69 4.72
CA VAL A 33 4.89 -7.62 4.03
C VAL A 33 3.43 -7.65 4.50
N SER A 34 3.00 -6.54 5.09
CA SER A 34 1.60 -6.25 5.35
C SER A 34 1.07 -5.36 4.23
N SER A 35 0.14 -5.86 3.42
CA SER A 35 -0.37 -5.13 2.25
C SER A 35 -1.58 -4.28 2.61
N ILE A 36 -1.58 -3.01 2.25
CA ILE A 36 -2.67 -2.07 2.54
C ILE A 36 -3.17 -1.54 1.21
N CYS A 37 -4.34 -2.05 0.81
CA CYS A 37 -4.95 -1.81 -0.48
C CYS A 37 -5.90 -0.61 -0.39
N ILE A 38 -5.76 0.35 -1.31
CA ILE A 38 -6.54 1.60 -1.33
C ILE A 38 -7.12 1.92 -2.69
N TYR A 39 -8.20 2.71 -2.69
CA TYR A 39 -8.84 3.26 -3.89
C TYR A 39 -9.26 2.23 -4.94
N GLU A 40 -9.36 2.61 -6.22
CA GLU A 40 -10.06 1.84 -7.27
C GLU A 40 -9.44 0.48 -7.55
N THR A 41 -8.10 0.41 -7.64
CA THR A 41 -7.37 -0.85 -7.82
C THR A 41 -7.28 -1.69 -6.54
N GLY A 42 -7.57 -1.10 -5.37
CA GLY A 42 -7.44 -1.71 -4.06
C GLY A 42 -8.19 -3.04 -3.92
N PRO A 43 -9.51 -3.11 -4.19
CA PRO A 43 -10.28 -4.35 -4.11
C PRO A 43 -9.70 -5.48 -4.99
N ARG A 44 -9.29 -5.18 -6.22
CA ARG A 44 -8.71 -6.18 -7.13
C ARG A 44 -7.37 -6.72 -6.59
N LEU A 45 -6.51 -5.85 -6.07
CA LEU A 45 -5.26 -6.24 -5.41
C LEU A 45 -5.54 -7.09 -4.17
N PHE A 46 -6.50 -6.68 -3.35
CA PHE A 46 -6.89 -7.39 -2.13
C PHE A 46 -7.37 -8.81 -2.44
N ASP A 47 -8.17 -8.99 -3.49
CA ASP A 47 -8.66 -10.32 -3.89
C ASP A 47 -7.55 -11.22 -4.45
N GLN A 48 -6.57 -10.66 -5.17
CA GLN A 48 -5.46 -11.43 -5.77
C GLN A 48 -4.34 -11.77 -4.78
N ILE A 49 -4.13 -10.97 -3.74
CA ILE A 49 -3.14 -11.24 -2.70
C ILE A 49 -3.67 -12.38 -1.82
N THR A 50 -2.93 -13.48 -1.72
CA THR A 50 -3.32 -14.64 -0.91
C THR A 50 -2.73 -14.60 0.50
N SER A 51 -1.78 -13.69 0.76
CA SER A 51 -1.29 -13.44 2.12
C SER A 51 -2.45 -13.03 3.05
N PHE A 52 -2.43 -13.53 4.29
CA PHE A 52 -3.41 -13.17 5.30
C PHE A 52 -3.21 -11.76 5.86
N ASP A 53 -1.99 -11.22 5.82
CA ASP A 53 -1.69 -9.88 6.30
C ASP A 53 -1.94 -8.85 5.19
N LYS A 54 -3.22 -8.68 4.85
CA LYS A 54 -3.72 -7.70 3.88
C LYS A 54 -4.91 -6.94 4.46
N HIS A 55 -5.01 -5.65 4.13
CA HIS A 55 -5.97 -4.72 4.69
C HIS A 55 -6.56 -3.85 3.59
N MET A 56 -7.82 -3.45 3.75
CA MET A 56 -8.43 -2.38 2.95
C MET A 56 -8.41 -1.09 3.76
N ALA A 57 -8.01 0.01 3.11
CA ALA A 57 -8.14 1.35 3.66
C ALA A 57 -9.03 2.22 2.77
N ILE A 58 -9.73 3.16 3.39
CA ILE A 58 -10.71 4.03 2.72
C ILE A 58 -10.04 5.24 2.04
N ASP A 59 -8.87 5.64 2.54
CA ASP A 59 -8.04 6.71 2.01
C ASP A 59 -6.58 6.53 2.47
N LEU A 60 -5.71 7.45 2.05
CA LEU A 60 -4.28 7.44 2.37
C LEU A 60 -3.99 7.67 3.85
N GLU A 61 -4.78 8.48 4.55
CA GLU A 61 -4.58 8.73 5.99
C GLU A 61 -4.89 7.47 6.80
N HIS A 62 -6.02 6.84 6.53
CA HIS A 62 -6.39 5.55 7.11
C HIS A 62 -5.33 4.49 6.78
N ALA A 63 -4.82 4.44 5.55
CA ALA A 63 -3.76 3.52 5.17
C ALA A 63 -2.47 3.73 5.98
N VAL A 64 -2.07 4.97 6.21
CA VAL A 64 -0.90 5.29 7.06
C VAL A 64 -1.14 4.88 8.52
N ASN A 65 -2.35 5.05 9.04
CA ASN A 65 -2.70 4.62 10.40
C ASN A 65 -2.62 3.09 10.55
N ILE A 66 -3.21 2.33 9.62
CA ILE A 66 -3.05 0.87 9.59
C ILE A 66 -1.57 0.50 9.49
N ALA A 67 -0.82 1.16 8.61
CA ALA A 67 0.59 0.88 8.42
C ALA A 67 1.41 1.05 9.70
N ARG A 68 1.11 2.08 10.50
CA ARG A 68 1.74 2.32 11.82
C ARG A 68 1.49 1.19 12.80
N GLU A 69 0.25 0.73 12.88
CA GLU A 69 -0.11 -0.42 13.71
C GLU A 69 0.64 -1.69 13.27
N LYS A 70 0.79 -1.91 11.96
CA LYS A 70 1.46 -3.10 11.41
C LYS A 70 2.96 -3.11 11.61
N VAL A 71 3.62 -1.95 11.50
CA VAL A 71 5.05 -1.87 11.82
C VAL A 71 5.32 -1.86 13.32
N ASN A 72 4.33 -1.51 14.15
CA ASN A 72 4.43 -1.50 15.62
C ASN A 72 5.71 -0.83 16.15
N GLY A 73 6.04 0.35 15.62
CA GLY A 73 7.26 1.09 15.95
C GLY A 73 8.58 0.52 15.41
N SER A 74 8.55 -0.64 14.74
CA SER A 74 9.73 -1.29 14.15
C SER A 74 9.45 -1.80 12.73
N GLY A 75 9.88 -1.04 11.72
CA GLY A 75 9.66 -1.45 10.34
C GLY A 75 9.72 -0.28 9.37
N TYR A 76 9.10 -0.47 8.22
CA TYR A 76 9.03 0.50 7.14
C TYR A 76 7.59 0.66 6.68
N ILE A 77 7.14 1.91 6.56
CA ILE A 77 5.91 2.23 5.84
C ILE A 77 6.34 2.63 4.43
N LEU A 78 5.89 1.88 3.43
CA LEU A 78 6.28 2.08 2.04
C LEU A 78 5.05 2.45 1.21
N LEU A 79 5.03 3.68 0.71
CA LEU A 79 4.14 4.06 -0.38
C LEU A 79 4.77 3.64 -1.72
N SER A 80 4.26 2.55 -2.31
CA SER A 80 4.67 2.07 -3.63
C SER A 80 3.43 1.63 -4.41
N PRO A 81 2.62 2.58 -4.90
CA PRO A 81 1.21 2.40 -5.18
C PRO A 81 0.89 1.48 -6.36
N ALA A 82 1.84 1.21 -7.26
CA ALA A 82 1.67 0.43 -8.50
C ALA A 82 0.60 0.97 -9.50
N SER A 83 -0.18 1.98 -9.09
CA SER A 83 -1.27 2.59 -9.86
C SER A 83 -1.10 4.12 -9.96
N PRO A 84 -1.63 4.75 -11.03
CA PRO A 84 -1.73 6.21 -11.13
C PRO A 84 -2.53 6.82 -9.96
N SER A 85 -2.44 8.13 -9.79
CA SER A 85 -2.99 8.84 -8.62
C SER A 85 -4.22 9.70 -8.91
N TYR A 86 -4.73 9.71 -10.15
CA TYR A 86 -5.71 10.71 -10.61
C TYR A 86 -7.14 10.48 -10.09
N ASP A 87 -7.36 9.40 -9.37
CA ASP A 87 -8.60 9.06 -8.70
C ASP A 87 -8.85 9.91 -7.45
N ALA A 88 -7.82 10.10 -6.62
CA ALA A 88 -7.91 10.78 -5.32
C ALA A 88 -6.96 11.98 -5.18
N PHE A 89 -6.05 12.19 -6.14
CA PHE A 89 -5.01 13.22 -6.07
C PHE A 89 -4.88 13.99 -7.37
N LYS A 90 -4.31 15.20 -7.28
CA LYS A 90 -4.00 16.00 -8.46
C LYS A 90 -2.98 15.30 -9.37
N ASP A 91 -1.95 14.74 -8.76
CA ASP A 91 -0.85 14.04 -9.41
C ASP A 91 -0.06 13.21 -8.38
N PHE A 92 1.01 12.52 -8.82
CA PHE A 92 1.81 11.69 -7.93
C PHE A 92 2.59 12.50 -6.89
N THR A 93 2.85 13.79 -7.15
CA THR A 93 3.56 14.67 -6.22
C THR A 93 2.64 15.04 -5.07
N ASP A 94 1.39 15.40 -5.36
CA ASP A 94 0.35 15.62 -4.35
C ASP A 94 0.15 14.38 -3.45
N ARG A 95 0.02 13.18 -4.05
CA ARG A 95 -0.03 11.92 -3.29
C ARG A 95 1.18 11.73 -2.37
N GLY A 96 2.38 12.01 -2.86
CA GLY A 96 3.62 11.94 -2.07
C GLY A 96 3.67 12.95 -0.93
N SER A 97 3.25 14.20 -1.19
CA SER A 97 3.19 15.25 -0.17
C SER A 97 2.19 14.92 0.94
N GLN A 98 1.02 14.39 0.58
CA GLN A 98 0.02 13.95 1.56
C GLN A 98 0.53 12.76 2.37
N PHE A 99 1.20 11.79 1.74
CA PHE A 99 1.84 10.69 2.46
C PHE A 99 2.87 11.19 3.49
N ILE A 100 3.75 12.12 3.11
CA ILE A 100 4.72 12.72 4.03
C ILE A 100 4.00 13.40 5.21
N LYS A 101 2.97 14.20 4.92
CA LYS A 101 2.16 14.87 5.94
C LYS A 101 1.58 13.86 6.94
N PHE A 102 0.93 12.81 6.46
CA PHE A 102 0.32 11.80 7.33
C PHE A 102 1.35 10.96 8.07
N ALA A 103 2.49 10.63 7.44
CA ALA A 103 3.54 9.82 8.05
C ALA A 103 4.32 10.54 9.17
N LEU A 104 4.37 11.87 9.14
CA LEU A 104 5.09 12.70 10.12
C LEU A 104 4.22 13.19 11.30
N ASN A 105 2.89 13.10 11.19
CA ASN A 105 1.95 13.49 12.26
C ASN A 105 1.67 12.34 13.21
#